data_AF-A0A285EC78-F1
#
_entry.id   AF-A0A285EC78-F1
#
_cell.length_a   1.000
_cell.length_b   1.000
_cell.length_c   1.000
_cell.angle_alpha   90.00
_cell.angle_beta   90.00
_cell.angle_gamma   90.00
#
_symmetry.space_group_name_H-M   'P 1'
#
loop_
_entity.id
_entity.type
_entity.pdbx_description
1 polymer ?
#
loop_
_entity_poly.entity_id
_entity_poly.type
_entity_poly.pdbx_seq_one_letter_code
_entity_poly.pdbx_strand_id
1 'polypeptide(L)'
;MRWDAQRIDAAEPATLPGMPTMRGLLRSVQVPEFPGLTLHEVRSKSALNEVPGPSPMPFRWTINPYRGCSHACVYCVAGDTQVLMADGGQKPIAELRVGDRIIGTEKGDTYRRYV
;
A
#
# COMPACT_ATOMS: atom_id res chain seq x y z
N MET A 1 5.89 -11.12 2.50
CA MET A 1 5.61 -9.67 2.49
C MET A 1 5.23 -9.21 3.90
N ARG A 2 5.57 -7.97 4.30
CA ARG A 2 5.22 -7.43 5.64
C ARG A 2 3.73 -7.54 5.99
N TRP A 3 2.87 -7.54 4.98
CA TRP A 3 1.41 -7.56 5.12
C TRP A 3 0.80 -8.97 5.12
N ASP A 4 1.59 -10.04 5.07
CA ASP A 4 1.08 -11.42 5.00
C ASP A 4 0.18 -11.77 6.19
N ALA A 5 0.51 -11.26 7.38
CA ALA A 5 -0.30 -11.41 8.59
C ALA A 5 -1.62 -10.60 8.56
N GLN A 6 -1.92 -9.91 7.47
CA GLN A 6 -3.14 -9.13 7.25
C GLN A 6 -3.94 -9.66 6.05
N ARG A 7 -3.60 -10.85 5.53
CA ARG A 7 -4.36 -11.51 4.46
C ARG A 7 -5.76 -11.92 4.91
N ILE A 8 -6.68 -11.92 3.95
CA ILE A 8 -8.09 -12.29 4.16
C ILE A 8 -8.29 -13.81 4.14
N ASP A 9 -7.48 -14.49 3.34
CA ASP A 9 -7.50 -15.93 3.10
C ASP A 9 -6.55 -16.72 4.02
N ALA A 10 -5.94 -16.06 5.01
CA ALA A 10 -5.10 -16.75 5.98
C ALA A 10 -5.98 -17.57 6.93
N ALA A 11 -5.82 -18.90 6.90
CA ALA A 11 -6.48 -19.80 7.83
C ALA A 11 -5.88 -19.64 9.23
N GLU A 12 -6.67 -19.22 10.22
CA GLU A 12 -6.26 -19.25 11.62
C GLU A 12 -6.78 -20.52 12.31
N PRO A 13 -5.89 -21.42 12.78
CA PRO A 13 -6.28 -22.70 13.36
C PRO A 13 -7.06 -22.59 14.68
N ALA A 14 -7.12 -21.40 15.28
CA ALA A 14 -7.82 -21.15 16.55
C ALA A 14 -9.21 -20.49 16.38
N THR A 15 -9.74 -20.40 15.16
CA THR A 15 -11.03 -19.71 14.94
C THR A 15 -12.20 -20.61 15.35
N LEU A 16 -13.04 -20.13 16.27
CA LEU A 16 -14.24 -20.86 16.71
C LEU A 16 -15.30 -20.92 15.58
N PRO A 17 -16.10 -22.00 15.49
CA PRO A 17 -17.16 -22.12 14.48
C PRO A 17 -18.17 -20.97 14.56
N GLY A 18 -18.45 -20.32 13.44
CA GLY A 18 -19.42 -19.22 13.35
C GLY A 18 -18.87 -17.83 13.74
N MET A 19 -17.61 -17.74 14.16
CA MET A 19 -16.94 -16.46 14.37
C MET A 19 -16.37 -15.96 13.03
N PRO A 20 -16.58 -14.68 12.65
CA PRO A 20 -16.06 -14.17 11.39
C PRO A 20 -14.55 -14.38 11.34
N THR A 21 -14.12 -15.20 10.39
CA THR A 21 -12.72 -15.49 10.11
C THR A 21 -12.05 -14.19 9.69
N MET A 22 -10.88 -13.94 10.28
CA MET A 22 -10.09 -12.69 10.22
C MET A 22 -10.59 -11.56 11.11
N ARG A 23 -10.06 -11.47 12.34
CA ARG A 23 -9.95 -10.21 13.13
C ARG A 23 -11.15 -9.24 13.04
N GLY A 24 -12.38 -9.75 13.00
CA GLY A 24 -13.60 -8.96 12.90
C GLY A 24 -14.01 -8.47 11.50
N LEU A 25 -13.52 -9.01 10.39
CA LEU A 25 -14.02 -8.68 9.06
C LEU A 25 -15.53 -8.96 8.97
N LEU A 26 -16.31 -7.92 8.67
CA LEU A 26 -17.77 -7.99 8.56
C LEU A 26 -18.20 -8.13 7.10
N ARG A 27 -17.65 -7.30 6.21
CA ARG A 27 -17.95 -7.35 4.78
C ARG A 27 -16.86 -6.68 3.95
N SER A 28 -16.86 -7.00 2.67
CA SER A 28 -16.06 -6.34 1.64
C SER A 28 -16.98 -5.67 0.64
N VAL A 29 -16.70 -4.42 0.31
CA VAL A 29 -17.52 -3.62 -0.60
C VAL A 29 -16.61 -2.97 -1.63
N GLN A 30 -17.03 -3.00 -2.88
CA GLN A 30 -16.47 -2.14 -3.93
C GLN A 30 -17.50 -1.07 -4.23
N VAL A 31 -17.04 0.17 -4.35
CA VAL A 31 -17.93 1.32 -4.62
C VAL A 31 -17.51 1.99 -5.93
N PRO A 32 -18.47 2.48 -6.74
CA PRO A 32 -18.18 3.09 -8.04
C PRO A 32 -17.21 4.26 -7.98
N GLU A 33 -17.19 5.01 -6.88
CA GLU A 33 -16.36 6.19 -6.67
C GLU A 33 -14.86 5.85 -6.53
N PHE A 34 -14.54 4.59 -6.21
CA PHE A 34 -13.17 4.10 -6.07
C PHE A 34 -12.94 2.82 -6.90
N PRO A 35 -12.88 2.93 -8.25
CA PRO A 35 -12.69 1.78 -9.11
C PRO A 35 -11.39 1.04 -8.78
N GLY A 36 -11.48 -0.28 -8.59
CA GLY A 36 -10.33 -1.13 -8.25
C GLY A 36 -9.92 -1.14 -6.77
N LEU A 37 -10.56 -0.33 -5.92
CA LEU A 37 -10.38 -0.40 -4.48
C LEU A 37 -11.45 -1.28 -3.84
N THR A 38 -11.04 -2.17 -2.94
CA THR A 38 -11.95 -2.95 -2.10
C THR A 38 -11.90 -2.42 -0.67
N LEU A 39 -13.04 -1.97 -0.16
CA LEU A 39 -13.20 -1.50 1.20
C LEU A 39 -13.59 -2.67 2.09
N HIS A 40 -12.84 -2.87 3.17
CA HIS A 40 -13.11 -3.92 4.14
C HIS A 40 -13.67 -3.30 5.42
N GLU A 41 -14.92 -3.62 5.74
CA GLU A 41 -15.49 -3.27 7.02
C GLU A 41 -15.00 -4.26 8.06
N VAL A 42 -14.28 -3.77 9.08
CA VAL A 42 -13.66 -4.60 10.12
C VAL A 42 -14.09 -4.09 11.48
N ARG A 43 -14.64 -4.98 12.30
CA ARG A 43 -14.89 -4.76 13.73
C ARG A 43 -13.56 -4.82 14.47
N SER A 44 -13.08 -3.67 14.91
CA SER A 44 -11.87 -3.55 15.72
C SER A 44 -12.21 -3.12 17.16
N LYS A 45 -11.31 -3.45 18.10
CA LYS A 45 -11.35 -2.85 19.45
C LYS A 45 -10.98 -1.37 19.40
N SER A 46 -10.05 -1.00 18.51
CA SER A 46 -9.61 0.36 18.22
C SER A 46 -9.11 0.42 16.78
N ALA A 47 -9.38 1.54 16.09
CA ALA A 47 -8.76 1.83 14.79
C ALA A 47 -7.34 2.40 14.94
N LEU A 48 -7.02 2.96 16.11
CA LEU A 48 -5.71 3.52 16.41
C LEU A 48 -4.82 2.47 17.10
N ASN A 49 -3.58 2.35 16.63
CA ASN A 49 -2.52 1.58 17.26
C ASN A 49 -1.62 2.51 18.06
N GLU A 50 -1.34 2.16 19.31
CA GLU A 50 -0.36 2.88 20.11
C GLU A 50 1.04 2.63 19.55
N VAL A 51 1.80 3.69 19.38
CA VAL A 51 3.20 3.58 18.98
C VAL A 51 4.03 3.21 20.20
N PRO A 52 4.84 2.13 20.16
CA PRO A 52 5.70 1.77 21.29
C PRO A 52 6.67 2.90 21.64
N GLY A 53 6.89 3.14 22.94
CA GLY A 53 7.77 4.20 23.45
C GLY A 53 9.18 4.30 22.82
N PRO A 54 9.88 3.21 22.47
CA PRO A 54 11.19 3.30 21.80
C PRO A 54 11.12 3.57 20.28
N SER A 55 9.92 3.76 19.71
CA SER A 55 9.78 4.03 18.28
C SER A 55 10.29 5.44 17.93
N PRO A 56 11.00 5.61 16.79
CA PRO A 56 11.47 6.93 16.34
C PRO A 56 10.34 7.81 15.75
N MET A 57 9.11 7.32 15.68
CA MET A 57 8.00 8.07 15.09
C MET A 57 7.59 9.24 15.99
N PRO A 58 7.37 10.45 15.44
CA PRO A 58 7.12 11.66 16.24
C PRO A 58 5.70 11.76 16.81
N PHE A 59 4.95 10.65 16.87
CA PHE A 59 3.55 10.61 17.26
C PHE A 59 3.24 9.39 18.14
N ARG A 60 2.25 9.54 19.02
CA ARG A 60 1.86 8.50 20.00
C ARG A 60 0.88 7.45 19.45
N TRP A 61 0.12 7.81 18.41
CA TRP A 61 -0.91 6.95 17.84
C TRP A 61 -0.75 6.87 16.32
N THR A 62 -1.05 5.71 15.74
CA THR A 62 -1.04 5.48 14.30
C THR A 62 -2.33 4.84 13.85
N ILE A 63 -2.64 4.98 12.56
CA ILE A 63 -3.66 4.20 11.88
C ILE A 63 -3.03 3.62 10.61
N ASN A 64 -3.35 2.38 10.28
CA ASN A 64 -2.99 1.79 8.99
C ASN A 64 -4.27 1.47 8.22
N PRO A 65 -4.84 2.45 7.48
CA PRO A 65 -6.13 2.29 6.82
C PRO A 65 -6.05 1.43 5.55
N TYR A 66 -4.83 1.09 5.12
CA TYR A 66 -4.60 0.35 3.89
C TYR A 66 -3.88 -0.97 4.15
N ARG A 67 -4.27 -2.00 3.39
CA ARG A 67 -3.47 -3.21 3.21
C ARG A 67 -2.72 -3.05 1.90
N GLY A 68 -1.46 -2.60 1.98
CA GLY A 68 -0.72 -2.09 0.82
C GLY A 68 -0.89 -0.58 0.65
N CYS A 69 -0.53 -0.04 -0.52
CA CYS A 69 -0.84 1.33 -0.92
C CYS A 69 -1.71 1.29 -2.18
N SER A 70 -2.48 2.34 -2.44
CA SER A 70 -3.26 2.47 -3.70
C SER A 70 -2.39 2.39 -4.95
N HIS A 71 -1.11 2.73 -4.82
CA HIS A 71 -0.12 2.65 -5.88
C HIS A 71 0.34 1.21 -6.18
N ALA A 72 -0.05 0.23 -5.35
CA ALA A 72 0.48 -1.12 -5.31
C ALA A 72 2.01 -1.14 -5.07
N CYS A 73 2.52 -2.13 -4.34
CA CYS A 73 3.95 -2.18 -3.95
C CYS A 73 4.96 -2.23 -5.12
N VAL A 74 4.48 -2.17 -6.38
CA VAL A 74 5.28 -2.10 -7.61
C VAL A 74 6.17 -0.86 -7.68
N TYR A 75 5.82 0.22 -6.95
CA TYR A 75 6.63 1.45 -6.90
C TYR A 75 7.41 1.62 -5.59
N CYS A 76 7.32 0.69 -4.65
CA CYS A 76 8.09 0.75 -3.40
C CYS A 76 9.49 0.17 -3.64
N VAL A 77 10.32 0.92 -4.36
CA VAL A 77 11.75 0.62 -4.56
C VAL A 77 12.60 1.28 -3.47
N ALA A 78 13.86 0.87 -3.33
CA ALA A 78 14.78 1.48 -2.37
C ALA A 78 15.06 2.95 -2.73
N GLY A 79 15.33 3.80 -1.73
CA GLY A 79 15.46 5.24 -1.93
C GLY A 79 16.59 5.67 -2.88
N ASP A 80 17.61 4.83 -3.01
CA ASP A 80 18.77 4.95 -3.90
C ASP A 80 18.50 4.48 -5.34
N THR A 81 17.30 3.95 -5.61
CA THR A 81 16.89 3.51 -6.95
C THR A 81 16.93 4.68 -7.92
N GLN A 82 17.70 4.54 -9.01
CA GLN A 82 17.88 5.58 -10.01
C GLN A 82 16.67 5.68 -10.93
N VAL A 83 16.14 6.90 -11.09
CA VAL A 83 15.07 7.25 -12.01
C VAL A 83 15.65 8.03 -13.18
N LEU A 84 15.32 7.60 -14.40
CA LEU A 84 15.75 8.26 -15.63
C LEU A 84 14.99 9.58 -15.82
N MET A 85 15.74 10.67 -15.91
CA MET A 85 15.23 12.04 -16.02
C MET A 85 15.04 12.44 -17.49
N ALA A 86 14.20 13.44 -17.75
CA ALA A 86 13.90 13.92 -19.11
C ALA A 86 15.10 14.56 -19.83
N ASP A 87 16.15 14.96 -19.10
CA ASP A 87 17.41 15.48 -19.63
C ASP A 87 18.45 14.38 -19.93
N GLY A 88 18.06 13.11 -19.78
CA GLY A 88 18.94 11.95 -19.93
C GLY A 88 19.80 11.65 -18.71
N GLY A 89 19.71 12.46 -17.65
CA GLY A 89 20.34 12.21 -16.36
C GLY A 89 19.61 11.14 -15.54
N GLN A 90 20.15 10.85 -14.36
CA GLN A 90 19.51 9.96 -13.38
C GLN A 90 19.43 10.64 -12.03
N LYS A 91 18.38 10.35 -11.27
CA LYS A 91 18.17 10.88 -9.91
C LYS A 91 17.66 9.78 -8.98
N PRO A 92 18.16 9.65 -7.74
CA PRO A 92 17.59 8.74 -6.77
C PRO A 92 16.10 9.05 -6.52
N ILE A 93 15.27 8.02 -6.40
CA ILE A 93 13.82 8.19 -6.21
C ILE A 93 13.48 9.01 -4.95
N ALA A 94 14.31 8.92 -3.90
CA ALA A 94 14.13 9.70 -2.67
C ALA A 94 14.37 11.22 -2.86
N GLU A 95 15.06 11.60 -3.93
CA GLU A 95 15.40 12.99 -4.25
C GLU A 95 14.44 13.63 -5.26
N LEU A 96 13.50 12.87 -5.82
CA LEU A 96 12.48 13.42 -6.70
C LEU A 96 11.58 14.42 -5.96
N ARG A 97 11.19 15.47 -6.68
CA ARG A 97 10.29 16.52 -6.19
C ARG A 97 9.17 16.76 -7.21
N VAL A 98 8.03 17.27 -6.73
CA VAL A 98 6.95 17.72 -7.61
C VAL A 98 7.49 18.80 -8.57
N GLY A 99 7.30 18.59 -9.87
CA GLY A 99 7.84 19.44 -10.92
C GLY A 99 9.04 18.84 -11.66
N ASP A 100 9.70 17.81 -11.10
CA ASP A 100 10.73 17.06 -11.83
C ASP A 100 10.11 16.35 -13.06
N ARG A 101 10.81 16.41 -14.19
CA ARG A 101 10.41 15.74 -15.43
C ARG A 101 11.20 14.44 -15.59
N ILE A 102 10.50 13.32 -15.62
CA ILE A 102 11.09 11.97 -15.75
C ILE A 102 10.69 11.34 -17.08
N ILE A 103 11.47 10.36 -17.54
CA ILE A 103 11.08 9.53 -18.68
C ILE A 103 10.02 8.53 -18.21
N GLY A 104 8.85 8.58 -18.84
CA GLY A 104 7.75 7.67 -18.63
C GLY A 104 7.72 6.54 -19.66
N THR A 105 6.69 5.70 -19.58
CA THR A 105 6.37 4.79 -20.67
C THR A 105 4.89 4.83 -20.98
N GLU A 106 4.55 4.83 -22.27
CA GLU A 106 3.19 4.70 -22.77
C GLU A 106 2.99 3.27 -23.31
N LYS A 107 1.79 2.71 -23.12
CA LYS A 107 1.42 1.41 -23.69
C LYS A 107 0.89 1.61 -25.11
N GLY A 108 1.58 1.08 -26.11
CA GLY A 108 1.07 0.94 -27.48
C GLY A 108 0.36 -0.39 -27.69
N ASP A 109 0.03 -0.71 -28.95
CA ASP A 109 -0.73 -1.92 -29.31
C ASP A 109 0.01 -3.22 -28.96
N THR A 110 1.33 -3.25 -29.14
CA THR A 110 2.16 -4.46 -28.98
C THR A 110 3.31 -4.32 -27.98
N TYR A 111 3.73 -3.10 -27.65
CA TYR A 111 4.84 -2.86 -26.71
C TYR A 111 4.70 -1.51 -25.99
N ARG A 112 5.52 -1.29 -24.96
CA ARG A 112 5.63 0.00 -24.26
C ARG A 112 6.77 0.82 -24.85
N ARG A 113 6.55 2.11 -25.10
CA ARG A 113 7.59 3.04 -25.58
C ARG A 113 7.88 4.11 -24.55
N TYR A 114 9.11 4.62 -24.51
CA TYR A 114 9.47 5.75 -23.66
C TYR A 114 8.79 7.04 -24.14
N VAL A 115 8.38 7.87 -23.18
CA VAL A 115 7.76 9.19 -23.40
C VAL A 115 8.32 10.22 -22.41
#